data_AF-A0A7J3EFH2-F1
#
_entry.id   AF-A0A7J3EFH2-F1
#
_cell.length_a   1.000
_cell.length_b   1.000
_cell.length_c   1.000
_cell.angle_alpha   90.00
_cell.angle_beta   90.00
_cell.angle_gamma   90.00
#
_symmetry.space_group_name_H-M   'P 1'
#
loop_
_entity.id
_entity.type
_entity.pdbx_description
1 polymer ?
#
loop_
_entity_poly.entity_id
_entity_poly.type
_entity_poly.pdbx_seq_one_letter_code
_entity_poly.pdbx_strand_id
1 'polypeptide(L)' 'MKATVVEKPGVVVVRGVPKPKLEGDYDIIVRARKASICRHPDYELSQGLRPPVKGGRIL' A
#
# COMPACT_ATOMS: atom_id res chain seq x y z
N MET A 1 0.49 3.34 -13.31
CA MET A 1 1.81 3.50 -12.66
C MET A 1 2.21 2.20 -11.99
N LYS A 2 3.50 1.98 -11.68
CA LYS A 2 3.92 0.82 -10.87
C LYS A 2 3.77 1.17 -9.39
N ALA A 3 3.26 0.24 -8.59
CA ALA A 3 3.15 0.39 -7.14
C ALA A 3 3.41 -0.95 -6.44
N THR A 4 3.90 -0.87 -5.21
CA THR A 4 4.00 -2.00 -4.28
C THR A 4 2.62 -2.24 -3.67
N VAL A 5 2.13 -3.47 -3.73
CA VAL A 5 0.79 -3.86 -3.27
C VAL A 5 0.92 -5.10 -2.38
N VAL A 6 0.25 -5.08 -1.23
CA VAL A 6 0.04 -6.27 -0.42
C VAL A 6 -1.16 -7.00 -1.00
N GLU A 7 -0.94 -8.16 -1.62
CA GLU A 7 -2.01 -8.93 -2.26
C GLU A 7 -2.76 -9.79 -1.25
N LYS A 8 -2.01 -10.39 -0.33
CA LYS A 8 -2.48 -11.20 0.80
C LYS A 8 -1.38 -11.21 1.88
N PRO A 9 -1.68 -11.64 3.12
CA PRO A 9 -0.67 -11.72 4.17
C PRO A 9 0.59 -12.47 3.69
N GLY A 10 1.76 -11.87 3.89
CA GLY A 10 3.07 -12.40 3.49
C GLY A 10 3.41 -12.24 2.01
N VAL A 11 2.51 -11.70 1.16
CA VAL A 11 2.74 -11.56 -0.28
C VAL A 11 2.68 -10.09 -0.71
N VAL A 12 3.85 -9.54 -1.00
CA VAL A 12 4.06 -8.18 -1.49
C VAL A 12 4.54 -8.24 -2.94
N VAL A 13 3.81 -7.59 -3.85
CA VAL A 13 4.09 -7.60 -5.29
C VAL A 13 4.20 -6.19 -5.85
N VAL A 14 4.97 -6.02 -6.92
CA VAL A 14 4.97 -4.78 -7.70
C VAL A 14 4.13 -5.00 -8.95
N ARG A 15 3.05 -4.23 -9.12
CA ARG A 15 2.17 -4.35 -10.29
C ARG A 15 1.73 -3.00 -10.84
N GLY A 16 1.12 -3.02 -12.02
CA GLY A 16 0.48 -1.87 -12.61
C GLY A 16 -0.82 -1.50 -11.88
N VAL A 17 -0.98 -0.23 -11.54
CA VAL A 17 -2.20 0.36 -10.96
C VAL A 17 -2.60 1.62 -11.74
N PRO A 18 -3.88 2.04 -11.71
CA PRO A 18 -4.29 3.32 -12.28
C PRO A 18 -3.47 4.50 -11.72
N LYS A 19 -3.26 5.54 -12.54
CA LYS A 19 -2.67 6.78 -12.02
C LYS A 19 -3.70 7.47 -11.11
N PRO A 20 -3.28 8.06 -9.97
CA PRO A 20 -4.19 8.82 -9.11
C PRO A 20 -4.74 10.02 -9.88
N LYS A 21 -5.95 10.44 -9.50
CA LYS A 21 -6.59 11.68 -9.95
C LYS A 21 -6.77 12.58 -8.72
N LEU A 22 -6.87 13.88 -8.94
CA LEU A 22 -7.29 14.81 -7.90
C LEU A 22 -8.79 14.62 -7.72
N GLU A 23 -9.23 14.40 -6.48
CA GLU A 23 -10.65 14.24 -6.14
C GLU A 23 -11.19 15.45 -5.37
N GLY A 24 -10.32 16.23 -4.73
CA GLY A 24 -10.67 17.48 -4.06
C GLY A 24 -9.67 18.61 -4.26
N ASP A 25 -10.09 19.81 -3.85
CA ASP A 25 -9.33 21.07 -4.05
C ASP A 25 -8.02 21.13 -3.26
N TYR A 26 -7.87 20.27 -2.25
CA TYR A 26 -6.69 20.22 -1.38
C TYR A 26 -5.74 19.06 -1.69
N ASP A 27 -5.99 18.32 -2.77
CA ASP A 27 -5.14 17.20 -3.16
C ASP A 27 -3.90 17.69 -3.94
N ILE A 28 -2.77 17.02 -3.75
CA ILE A 28 -1.59 17.18 -4.59
C ILE A 28 -1.07 15.81 -5.05
N ILE A 29 -0.64 15.73 -6.31
CA ILE A 29 0.02 14.54 -6.85
C ILE A 29 1.52 14.75 -6.83
N VAL A 30 2.22 13.91 -6.06
CA VAL A 30 3.67 13.96 -5.92
C VAL A 30 4.34 12.82 -6.68
N ARG A 31 5.39 13.12 -7.45
CA ARG A 31 6.26 12.10 -8.05
C ARG A 31 7.25 11.59 -7.01
N ALA A 32 6.98 10.41 -6.45
CA ALA A 32 7.92 9.75 -5.55
C ALA A 32 9.27 9.45 -6.24
N ARG A 33 10.37 9.91 -5.62
CA ARG A 33 11.75 9.61 -6.06
C ARG A 33 12.33 8.41 -5.31
N LYS A 34 12.07 8.34 -4.01
CA LYS A 34 12.45 7.25 -3.10
C LYS A 34 11.33 7.05 -2.09
N ALA A 35 11.14 5.81 -1.66
CA ALA A 35 10.25 5.44 -0.56
C ALA A 35 10.97 4.37 0.27
N SER A 36 10.98 4.54 1.59
CA SER A 36 11.62 3.61 2.52
C SER A 36 10.60 2.64 3.09
N ILE A 37 11.06 1.47 3.52
CA ILE A 37 10.25 0.50 4.25
C ILE A 37 10.35 0.85 5.73
N CYS A 38 9.21 1.11 6.37
CA CYS A 38 9.11 1.36 7.79
C CYS A 38 8.84 0.06 8.54
N ARG A 39 9.63 -0.21 9.59
CA ARG A 39 9.57 -1.49 10.31
C ARG A 39 8.20 -1.80 10.89
N HIS A 40 7.51 -0.83 11.50
CA HIS A 40 6.23 -1.10 12.17
C HIS A 40 5.04 -1.19 11.21
N PRO A 41 4.62 -0.10 10.53
CA PRO A 41 3.37 -0.08 9.79
C PRO A 41 3.40 -0.97 8.54
N ASP A 42 4.53 -1.06 7.84
CA ASP A 42 4.64 -1.91 6.64
C ASP A 42 4.68 -3.39 7.03
N TYR A 43 5.32 -3.73 8.16
CA TYR A 43 5.30 -5.11 8.67
C TYR A 43 3.88 -5.53 9.03
N GLU A 44 3.18 -4.78 9.88
CA GLU A 44 1.80 -5.08 10.30
C GLU A 44 0.87 -5.21 9.09
N LEU A 45 0.98 -4.29 8.13
CA LEU A 45 0.20 -4.33 6.90
C LEU A 45 0.54 -5.57 6.06
N SER A 46 1.83 -5.87 5.86
CA SER A 46 2.27 -7.03 5.07
C SER A 46 1.84 -8.36 5.68
N GLN A 47 1.75 -8.44 7.01
CA GLN A 47 1.30 -9.63 7.74
C GLN A 47 -0.23 -9.71 7.88
N GLY A 48 -0.97 -8.72 7.39
CA GLY A 48 -2.43 -8.66 7.55
C GLY A 48 -2.90 -8.44 8.97
N LEU A 49 -2.02 -7.93 9.86
CA LEU A 49 -2.37 -7.51 11.22
C LEU A 49 -3.13 -6.17 11.22
N ARG A 50 -3.10 -5.45 10.09
CA ARG A 50 -3.79 -4.17 9.88
C ARG A 50 -4.65 -4.22 8.59
N PRO A 51 -5.90 -3.69 8.60
CA PRO A 51 -6.67 -3.51 7.37
C PRO A 51 -5.93 -2.58 6.39
N PRO A 52 -6.13 -2.70 5.06
CA PRO A 52 -7.27 -3.30 4.35
C PRO A 52 -7.05 -4.72 3.79
N VAL A 53 -6.04 -5.46 4.27
CA VAL A 53 -5.73 -6.80 3.74
C VAL A 53 -6.85 -7.80 4.10
N LYS A 54 -7.83 -7.98 3.21
CA LYS A 54 -8.91 -8.98 3.37
C LYS A 54 -8.29 -10.39 3.31
N GLY A 55 -8.36 -11.12 4.43
CA GLY A 55 -7.85 -12.49 4.55
C GLY A 55 -7.04 -12.77 5.81
N GLY A 56 -6.63 -11.75 6.56
CA GLY A 56 -6.17 -11.93 7.93
C GLY A 56 -7.39 -12.18 8.82
N ARG A 57 -7.56 -13.41 9.32
CA ARG A 57 -8.44 -13.64 10.47
C ARG A 57 -7.91 -12.77 11.60
N ILE A 58 -8.62 -11.67 11.89
CA ILE A 58 -8.53 -11.01 13.19
C ILE A 58 -9.16 -12.02 14.16
N LEU A 59 -8.31 -12.79 14.84
CA LEU A 59 -8.67 -13.50 16.06
C LEU A 59 -8.85 -12.48 17.19
#